data_AF-A0A6G2VQA4-F1
#
_entry.id   AF-A0A6G2VQA4-F1
#
_cell.length_a   1.000
_cell.length_b   1.000
_cell.length_c   1.000
_cell.angle_alpha   90.00
_cell.angle_beta   90.00
_cell.angle_gamma   90.00
#
_symmetry.space_group_name_H-M   'P 1'
#
loop_
_entity.id
_entity.type
_entity.pdbx_description
1 polymer ?
#
loop_
_entity_poly.entity_id
_entity_poly.type
_entity_poly.pdbx_seq_one_letter_code
_entity_poly.pdbx_strand_id
1 'polypeptide(L)'
;SAHPVLTMGVEQTAEQHLNTPISAVGSLRRDEGGLLRFLTSVAEAFIGGAAVDWAAVFKGTGAQRVDLPTYAFQHQRYWIEPSAARQGDVSTAGLSSADHPLLGAAVTLPETGGHLFTGRLSAQSHPWLLDHSLYGTAILPSSVFVELALRAGDAVGCDRLE
;
A
#
# COMPACT_ATOMS: atom_id res chain seq x y z
N SER A 1 15.52 27.60 -27.83
CA SER A 1 14.63 27.83 -29.00
C SER A 1 13.21 27.44 -28.59
N ALA A 2 12.16 28.16 -29.04
CA ALA A 2 10.77 27.77 -28.77
C ALA A 2 10.34 26.47 -29.49
N HIS A 3 11.16 25.99 -30.44
CA HIS A 3 10.95 24.74 -31.14
C HIS A 3 12.08 23.77 -30.82
N PRO A 4 11.81 22.68 -30.08
CA PRO A 4 12.82 21.71 -29.67
C PRO A 4 13.17 20.72 -30.79
N VAL A 5 13.18 21.17 -32.05
CA VAL A 5 13.40 20.31 -33.24
C VAL A 5 14.81 19.70 -33.25
N LEU A 6 15.79 20.41 -32.70
CA LEU A 6 17.19 19.98 -32.70
C LEU A 6 17.57 19.12 -31.49
N THR A 7 16.71 19.01 -30.47
CA THR A 7 17.04 18.35 -29.19
C THR A 7 17.53 16.93 -29.40
N MET A 8 16.73 16.13 -30.13
CA MET A 8 17.04 14.74 -30.43
C MET A 8 18.29 14.60 -31.32
N GLY A 9 18.45 15.48 -32.32
CA GLY A 9 19.63 15.45 -33.20
C GLY A 9 20.91 15.82 -32.47
N VAL A 10 20.85 16.77 -31.53
CA VAL A 10 21.98 17.15 -30.66
C VAL A 10 22.35 16.00 -29.73
N GLU A 11 21.37 15.36 -29.07
CA GLU A 11 21.61 14.22 -28.19
C GLU A 11 22.24 13.05 -28.97
N GLN A 12 21.64 12.61 -30.08
CA GLN A 12 22.18 11.52 -30.90
C GLN A 12 23.59 11.79 -31.40
N THR A 13 23.84 13.00 -31.92
CA THR A 13 25.17 13.35 -32.44
C THR A 13 26.20 13.35 -31.32
N ALA A 14 25.84 13.89 -30.16
CA ALA A 14 26.76 14.01 -29.05
C ALA A 14 27.05 12.65 -28.41
N GLU A 15 26.04 11.78 -28.24
CA GLU A 15 26.21 10.40 -27.75
C GLU A 15 27.13 9.57 -28.66
N GLN A 16 27.00 9.72 -29.99
CA GLN A 16 27.85 9.03 -30.96
C GLN A 16 29.35 9.40 -30.85
N HIS A 17 29.67 10.60 -30.34
CA HIS A 17 31.04 11.12 -30.35
C HIS A 17 31.68 11.21 -28.96
N LEU A 18 30.88 11.37 -27.90
CA LEU A 18 31.37 11.68 -26.55
C LEU A 18 31.30 10.49 -25.59
N ASN A 19 30.73 9.34 -26.01
CA ASN A 19 30.55 8.13 -25.18
C ASN A 19 30.01 8.42 -23.76
N THR A 20 29.25 9.51 -23.63
CA THR A 20 28.73 10.04 -22.37
C THR A 20 27.26 10.39 -22.61
N PRO A 21 26.34 10.01 -21.70
CA PRO A 21 24.94 10.40 -21.83
C PRO A 21 24.82 11.93 -21.75
N ILE A 22 24.12 12.51 -22.72
CA ILE A 22 23.93 13.96 -22.83
C ILE A 22 22.44 14.24 -22.85
N SER A 23 22.02 15.25 -22.09
CA SER A 23 20.65 15.74 -22.10
C SER A 23 20.63 17.15 -22.69
N ALA A 24 19.82 17.34 -23.74
CA ALA A 24 19.57 18.64 -24.31
C ALA A 24 18.25 19.20 -23.74
N VAL A 25 18.31 20.40 -23.16
CA VAL A 25 17.13 21.07 -22.59
C VAL A 25 16.72 22.30 -23.41
N GLY A 26 15.41 22.48 -23.58
CA GLY A 26 14.86 23.63 -24.27
C GLY A 26 14.54 24.77 -23.31
N SER A 27 15.34 25.86 -23.34
CA SER A 27 15.12 27.05 -22.49
C SER A 27 13.82 27.82 -22.76
N LEU A 28 13.14 27.52 -23.86
CA LEU A 28 11.86 28.09 -24.29
C LEU A 28 11.03 27.01 -24.96
N ARG A 29 9.71 27.16 -24.98
CA ARG A 29 8.79 26.26 -25.67
C ARG A 29 7.61 27.05 -26.24
N ARG A 30 7.13 26.67 -27.43
CA ARG A 30 6.00 27.33 -28.10
C ARG A 30 4.80 27.31 -27.18
N ASP A 31 4.12 28.45 -27.05
CA ASP A 31 2.90 28.62 -26.24
C ASP A 31 3.07 28.34 -24.73
N GLU A 32 4.31 28.10 -24.28
CA GLU A 32 4.71 27.84 -22.89
C GLU A 32 5.84 28.80 -22.50
N GLY A 33 5.58 30.10 -22.62
CA GLY A 33 6.55 31.15 -22.27
C GLY A 33 6.64 31.43 -20.77
N GLY A 34 7.64 32.23 -20.39
CA GLY A 34 7.75 32.81 -19.05
C GLY A 34 8.66 32.05 -18.08
N LEU A 35 8.72 32.55 -16.85
CA LEU A 35 9.65 32.10 -15.81
C LEU A 35 9.45 30.63 -15.43
N LEU A 36 8.20 30.15 -15.41
CA LEU A 36 7.90 28.76 -15.06
C LEU A 36 8.57 27.80 -16.03
N ARG A 37 8.42 27.98 -17.35
CA ARG A 37 9.09 27.11 -18.34
C ARG A 37 10.60 27.18 -18.25
N PHE A 38 11.15 28.37 -17.98
CA PHE A 38 12.59 28.52 -17.78
C PHE A 38 13.06 27.72 -16.55
N LEU A 39 12.38 27.85 -15.41
CA LEU A 39 12.70 27.09 -14.20
C LEU A 39 12.52 25.58 -14.41
N THR A 40 11.50 25.15 -15.16
CA THR A 40 11.34 23.73 -15.55
C THR A 40 12.56 23.24 -16.35
N SER A 41 13.06 24.05 -17.27
CA SER A 41 14.25 23.71 -18.08
C SER A 41 15.52 23.63 -17.22
N VAL A 42 15.65 24.49 -16.22
CA VAL A 42 16.74 24.43 -15.22
C VAL A 42 16.63 23.17 -14.36
N ALA A 43 15.42 22.79 -13.96
CA ALA A 43 15.18 21.56 -13.22
C ALA A 43 15.45 20.30 -14.06
N GLU A 44 15.05 20.27 -15.34
CA GLU A 44 15.38 19.21 -16.30
C GLU A 44 16.91 19.05 -16.40
N ALA A 45 17.66 20.15 -16.53
CA ALA A 45 19.12 20.12 -16.58
C ALA A 45 19.74 19.60 -15.27
N PHE A 46 19.21 20.02 -14.11
CA PHE A 46 19.67 19.56 -12.80
C PHE A 46 19.45 18.06 -12.60
N ILE A 47 18.29 17.54 -13.00
CA ILE A 47 18.00 16.09 -12.99
C ILE A 47 18.96 15.35 -13.94
N GLY A 48 19.30 15.96 -15.07
CA GLY A 48 20.34 15.48 -16.00
C GLY A 48 21.78 15.58 -15.46
N GLY A 49 21.98 16.08 -14.24
CA GLY A 49 23.29 16.15 -13.57
C GLY A 49 24.03 17.48 -13.73
N ALA A 50 23.43 18.49 -14.37
CA ALA A 50 24.04 19.81 -14.46
C ALA A 50 24.14 20.47 -13.07
N ALA A 51 25.29 21.09 -12.78
CA ALA A 51 25.45 21.87 -11.57
C ALA A 51 24.63 23.18 -11.68
N VAL A 52 23.59 23.30 -10.84
CA VAL A 52 22.75 24.50 -10.76
C VAL A 52 23.02 25.20 -9.43
N ASP A 53 23.36 26.49 -9.50
CA ASP A 53 23.43 27.35 -8.33
C ASP A 53 22.02 27.80 -7.91
N TRP A 54 21.37 26.98 -7.08
CA TRP A 54 20.04 27.27 -6.53
C TRP A 54 20.03 28.51 -5.63
N ALA A 55 21.16 28.89 -5.02
CA ALA A 55 21.22 30.09 -4.20
C ALA A 55 21.09 31.35 -5.07
N ALA A 56 21.70 31.36 -6.27
CA ALA A 56 21.51 32.42 -7.25
C ALA A 56 20.05 32.47 -7.77
N VAL A 57 19.43 31.31 -8.03
CA VAL A 57 18.03 31.22 -8.51
C VAL A 57 17.04 31.83 -7.51
N PHE A 58 17.24 31.62 -6.22
CA PHE A 58 16.34 32.12 -5.17
C PHE A 58 16.75 33.48 -4.58
N LYS A 59 17.82 34.11 -5.08
CA LYS A 59 18.29 35.39 -4.54
C LYS A 59 17.22 36.48 -4.73
N GLY A 60 16.85 37.13 -3.63
CA GLY A 60 15.91 38.26 -3.64
C GLY A 60 14.42 37.86 -3.69
N THR A 61 14.08 36.56 -3.69
CA THR A 61 12.68 36.10 -3.67
C THR A 61 12.12 35.96 -2.25
N GLY A 62 12.98 35.96 -1.23
CA GLY A 62 12.61 35.67 0.15
C GLY A 62 12.42 34.18 0.46
N ALA A 63 12.70 33.29 -0.50
CA ALA A 63 12.59 31.84 -0.30
C ALA A 63 13.56 31.34 0.79
N GLN A 64 13.11 30.37 1.57
CA GLN A 64 13.88 29.72 2.62
C GLN A 64 14.00 28.22 2.34
N ARG A 65 15.16 27.64 2.67
CA ARG A 65 15.37 26.20 2.59
C ARG A 65 14.68 25.53 3.78
N VAL A 66 13.83 24.56 3.50
CA VAL A 66 13.16 23.73 4.51
C VAL A 66 13.57 22.28 4.32
N ASP A 67 13.69 21.54 5.43
CA ASP A 67 13.97 20.11 5.37
C ASP A 67 12.70 19.35 4.94
N LEU A 68 12.85 18.47 3.95
CA LEU A 68 11.80 17.53 3.55
C LEU A 68 12.12 16.14 4.12
N PRO A 69 11.10 15.34 4.48
CA PRO A 69 11.32 13.95 4.83
C PRO A 69 12.08 13.24 3.70
N THR A 70 13.24 12.65 4.02
CA THR A 70 14.13 12.01 3.04
C THR A 70 13.64 10.63 2.59
N TYR A 71 12.49 10.18 3.11
CA TYR A 71 12.07 8.80 3.01
C TYR A 71 11.05 8.62 1.88
N ALA A 72 11.51 8.10 0.74
CA ALA A 72 10.64 7.50 -0.25
C ALA A 72 10.39 6.04 0.14
N PHE A 73 9.25 5.73 0.79
CA PHE A 73 8.92 4.34 1.08
C PHE A 73 8.77 3.55 -0.22
N GLN A 74 9.63 2.55 -0.43
CA GLN A 74 9.35 1.48 -1.38
C GLN A 74 8.31 0.57 -0.71
N HIS A 75 7.03 0.78 -1.01
CA HIS A 75 5.92 0.01 -0.42
C HIS A 75 5.97 -1.47 -0.86
N GLN A 76 6.83 -2.25 -0.21
CA GLN A 76 6.90 -3.70 -0.36
C GLN A 76 6.34 -4.39 0.88
N ARG A 77 5.51 -5.41 0.65
CA ARG A 77 4.87 -6.17 1.72
C ARG A 77 5.80 -7.30 2.17
N TYR A 78 6.38 -7.15 3.35
CA TYR A 78 7.28 -8.15 3.95
C TYR A 78 6.62 -8.96 5.09
N TRP A 79 5.29 -9.03 5.12
CA TRP A 79 4.56 -9.82 6.10
C TRP A 79 4.66 -11.32 5.76
N ILE A 80 4.85 -12.16 6.79
CA ILE A 80 4.77 -13.62 6.64
C ILE A 80 3.34 -13.98 6.27
N GLU A 81 3.15 -14.63 5.12
CA GLU A 81 1.83 -15.05 4.67
C GLU A 81 1.38 -16.31 5.44
N PRO A 82 0.25 -16.28 6.16
CA PRO A 82 -0.25 -17.46 6.84
C PRO A 82 -0.74 -18.48 5.82
N SER A 83 -0.23 -19.72 5.89
CA SER A 83 -0.73 -20.81 5.06
C SER A 83 -2.21 -21.07 5.38
N ALA A 84 -3.04 -21.28 4.34
CA ALA A 84 -4.48 -21.51 4.48
C ALA A 84 -4.79 -22.69 5.44
N ALA A 85 -3.89 -23.68 5.54
CA ALA A 85 -4.01 -24.83 6.42
C ALA A 85 -3.77 -24.55 7.92
N ARG A 86 -3.26 -23.37 8.31
CA ARG A 86 -3.00 -22.99 9.72
C ARG A 86 -3.92 -21.88 10.24
N GLN A 87 -4.90 -21.45 9.44
CA GLN A 87 -5.84 -20.41 9.89
C GLN A 87 -6.83 -20.99 10.88
N GLY A 88 -6.45 -20.97 12.16
CA GLY A 88 -7.29 -21.46 13.25
C GLY A 88 -6.49 -22.10 14.38
N ASP A 89 -5.27 -22.58 14.11
CA ASP A 89 -4.42 -23.15 15.17
C ASP A 89 -3.64 -22.04 15.90
N VAL A 90 -4.30 -21.46 16.90
CA VAL A 90 -3.75 -20.40 17.75
C VAL A 90 -3.12 -20.96 19.04
N SER A 91 -2.97 -22.28 19.13
CA SER A 91 -2.30 -22.96 20.25
C SER A 91 -0.85 -22.50 20.41
N THR A 92 -0.18 -22.21 19.30
CA THR A 92 1.18 -21.65 19.27
C THR A 92 1.29 -20.26 19.90
N ALA A 93 0.17 -19.53 20.02
CA ALA A 93 0.08 -18.26 20.74
C ALA A 93 -0.38 -18.43 22.20
N GLY A 94 -0.50 -19.66 22.69
CA GLY A 94 -0.94 -19.99 24.06
C GLY A 94 -2.46 -19.93 24.26
N LEU A 95 -3.25 -19.87 23.19
CA LEU A 95 -4.71 -19.86 23.27
C LEU A 95 -5.29 -21.27 23.11
N SER A 96 -6.39 -21.57 23.80
CA SER A 96 -7.13 -22.81 23.58
C SER A 96 -7.81 -22.82 22.23
N SER A 97 -7.71 -23.96 21.53
CA SER A 97 -8.49 -24.24 20.31
C SER A 97 -9.99 -24.12 20.61
N ALA A 98 -10.74 -23.55 19.67
CA ALA A 98 -12.20 -23.58 19.71
C ALA A 98 -12.78 -24.84 19.04
N ASP A 99 -11.95 -25.74 18.50
CA ASP A 99 -12.31 -26.97 17.76
C ASP A 99 -13.47 -26.77 16.76
N HIS A 100 -13.39 -25.69 15.97
CA HIS A 100 -14.45 -25.32 15.05
C HIS A 100 -13.88 -24.69 13.75
N PRO A 101 -14.38 -25.02 12.55
CA PRO A 101 -13.78 -24.56 11.29
C PRO A 101 -13.77 -23.04 11.06
N LEU A 102 -14.63 -22.29 11.78
CA LEU A 102 -14.70 -20.83 11.71
C LEU A 102 -14.16 -20.12 12.95
N LEU A 103 -13.86 -20.86 14.03
CA LEU A 103 -13.33 -20.29 15.27
C LEU A 103 -11.95 -20.87 15.54
N GLY A 104 -10.94 -20.01 15.62
CA GLY A 104 -9.57 -20.43 15.89
C GLY A 104 -9.29 -20.57 17.39
N ALA A 105 -9.77 -19.63 18.20
CA ALA A 105 -9.45 -19.59 19.62
C ALA A 105 -10.68 -19.36 20.49
N ALA A 106 -10.65 -19.96 21.68
CA ALA A 106 -11.54 -19.70 22.79
C ALA A 106 -10.72 -19.21 23.99
N VAL A 107 -11.20 -18.18 24.69
CA VAL A 107 -10.52 -17.59 25.85
C VAL A 107 -11.54 -17.28 26.94
N THR A 108 -11.24 -17.71 28.17
CA THR A 108 -12.00 -17.27 29.35
C THR A 108 -11.48 -15.92 29.81
N LEU A 109 -12.37 -14.94 29.92
CA LEU A 109 -12.08 -13.59 30.40
C LEU A 109 -11.94 -13.63 31.93
N PRO A 110 -10.75 -13.33 32.48
CA PRO A 110 -10.48 -13.54 33.90
C PRO A 110 -11.30 -12.63 34.82
N GLU A 111 -11.67 -11.43 34.37
CA GLU A 111 -12.39 -10.45 35.20
C GLU A 111 -13.89 -10.70 35.29
N THR A 112 -14.49 -11.21 34.22
CA THR A 112 -15.96 -11.37 34.12
C THR A 112 -16.40 -12.83 34.18
N GLY A 113 -15.48 -13.78 33.99
CA GLY A 113 -15.81 -15.18 33.76
C GLY A 113 -16.47 -15.44 32.40
N GLY A 114 -16.57 -14.43 31.53
CA GLY A 114 -17.14 -14.57 30.20
C GLY A 114 -16.24 -15.36 29.25
N HIS A 115 -16.80 -15.87 28.17
CA HIS A 115 -16.05 -16.60 27.15
C HIS A 115 -15.99 -15.80 25.85
N LEU A 116 -14.79 -15.66 25.30
CA LEU A 116 -14.53 -15.01 24.01
C LEU A 116 -14.08 -16.06 22.99
N PHE A 117 -14.81 -16.16 21.89
CA PHE A 117 -14.44 -16.97 20.74
C PHE A 117 -14.02 -16.06 19.60
N THR A 118 -12.90 -16.37 18.95
CA THR A 118 -12.37 -15.56 17.86
C THR A 118 -12.06 -16.41 16.64
N GLY A 119 -12.24 -15.82 15.46
CA GLY A 119 -12.05 -16.47 14.17
C GLY A 119 -11.92 -15.45 13.07
N ARG A 120 -11.51 -15.89 11.87
CA ARG A 120 -11.37 -15.03 10.70
C ARG A 120 -12.18 -15.59 9.55
N LEU A 121 -13.13 -14.81 9.08
CA LEU A 121 -13.94 -15.11 7.90
C LEU A 121 -13.30 -14.44 6.69
N SER A 122 -12.94 -15.23 5.69
CA SER A 122 -12.21 -14.76 4.51
C SER A 122 -12.48 -15.68 3.34
N ALA A 123 -12.76 -15.12 2.16
CA ALA A 123 -12.94 -15.91 0.93
C ALA A 123 -11.67 -16.70 0.54
N GLN A 124 -10.49 -16.29 1.03
CA GLN A 124 -9.24 -17.03 0.80
C GLN A 124 -9.19 -18.37 1.55
N SER A 125 -9.82 -18.45 2.73
CA SER A 125 -9.84 -19.65 3.58
C SER A 125 -11.16 -20.41 3.48
N HIS A 126 -12.26 -19.70 3.24
CA HIS A 126 -13.60 -20.23 3.13
C HIS A 126 -14.24 -19.72 1.83
N PRO A 127 -13.86 -20.27 0.66
CA PRO A 127 -14.34 -19.78 -0.64
C PRO A 127 -15.86 -19.81 -0.78
N TRP A 128 -16.52 -20.75 -0.11
CA TRP A 128 -17.98 -20.89 -0.07
C TRP A 128 -18.71 -19.66 0.50
N LEU A 129 -18.02 -18.79 1.25
CA LEU A 129 -18.61 -17.52 1.69
C LEU A 129 -19.06 -16.63 0.52
N LEU A 130 -18.48 -16.83 -0.67
CA LEU A 130 -18.87 -16.12 -1.88
C LEU A 130 -20.17 -16.65 -2.49
N ASP A 131 -20.58 -17.88 -2.14
CA ASP A 131 -21.79 -18.51 -2.68
C ASP A 131 -23.07 -17.91 -2.07
N HIS A 132 -22.96 -17.20 -0.94
CA HIS A 132 -24.06 -16.46 -0.33
C HIS A 132 -23.89 -14.96 -0.55
N SER A 133 -24.53 -14.43 -1.58
CA SER A 133 -24.46 -13.00 -1.92
C SER A 133 -25.83 -12.39 -2.19
N LEU A 134 -25.97 -11.11 -1.83
CA LEU A 134 -27.10 -10.26 -2.25
C LEU A 134 -26.54 -9.11 -3.09
N TYR A 135 -27.07 -8.94 -4.29
CA TYR A 135 -26.62 -7.91 -5.25
C TYR A 135 -25.11 -7.91 -5.51
N GLY A 136 -24.50 -9.11 -5.58
CA GLY A 136 -23.07 -9.27 -5.83
C GLY A 136 -22.17 -8.97 -4.62
N THR A 137 -22.74 -8.65 -3.46
CA THR A 137 -22.00 -8.48 -2.21
C THR A 137 -22.10 -9.77 -1.40
N ALA A 138 -20.95 -10.35 -1.03
CA ALA A 138 -20.92 -11.52 -0.14
C ALA A 138 -21.47 -11.13 1.24
N ILE A 139 -22.43 -11.90 1.73
CA ILE A 139 -23.06 -11.70 3.04
C ILE A 139 -22.88 -13.00 3.82
N LEU A 140 -22.62 -12.89 5.12
CA LEU A 140 -22.55 -14.07 5.96
C LEU A 140 -23.97 -14.64 6.15
N PRO A 141 -24.22 -15.92 5.80
CA PRO A 141 -25.53 -16.53 6.03
C PRO A 141 -25.92 -16.48 7.50
N SER A 142 -27.19 -16.20 7.80
CA SER A 142 -27.68 -16.16 9.19
C SER A 142 -27.46 -17.47 9.94
N SER A 143 -27.51 -18.61 9.24
CA SER A 143 -27.22 -19.93 9.82
C SER A 143 -25.81 -20.05 10.38
N VAL A 144 -24.83 -19.29 9.88
CA VAL A 144 -23.49 -19.28 10.45
C VAL A 144 -23.51 -18.71 11.86
N PHE A 145 -24.29 -17.65 12.13
CA PHE A 145 -24.40 -17.13 13.50
C PHE A 145 -25.01 -18.14 14.47
N VAL A 146 -25.99 -18.92 14.01
CA VAL A 146 -26.59 -20.00 14.81
C VAL A 146 -25.54 -21.08 15.11
N GLU A 147 -24.78 -21.52 14.11
CA GLU A 147 -23.69 -22.50 14.29
C GLU A 147 -22.64 -22.00 15.29
N LEU A 148 -22.22 -20.73 15.16
CA LEU A 148 -21.26 -20.11 16.09
C LEU A 148 -21.82 -20.04 17.52
N ALA A 149 -23.11 -19.75 17.67
CA ALA A 149 -23.78 -19.70 18.97
C ALA A 149 -23.91 -21.11 19.60
N LEU A 150 -24.24 -22.14 18.80
CA LEU A 150 -24.27 -23.53 19.24
C LEU A 150 -22.89 -23.96 19.75
N ARG A 151 -21.83 -23.69 18.97
CA ARG A 151 -20.47 -24.06 19.39
C ARG A 151 -20.04 -23.33 20.68
N ALA A 152 -20.37 -22.05 20.80
CA ALA A 152 -20.10 -21.30 22.02
C ALA A 152 -20.89 -21.87 23.21
N GLY A 153 -22.16 -22.24 23.00
CA GLY A 153 -23.02 -22.91 23.98
C GLY A 153 -22.42 -24.23 24.46
N ASP A 154 -22.06 -25.13 23.55
CA ASP A 154 -21.42 -26.41 23.87
C ASP A 154 -20.16 -26.23 24.74
N ALA A 155 -19.34 -25.23 24.40
CA ALA A 155 -18.10 -24.94 25.12
C ALA A 155 -18.32 -24.42 26.54
N VAL A 156 -19.51 -23.89 26.86
CA VAL A 156 -19.88 -23.41 28.21
C VAL A 156 -20.95 -24.28 28.87
N GLY A 157 -21.36 -25.38 28.25
CA GLY A 157 -22.37 -26.31 28.77
C GLY A 157 -23.82 -25.81 28.64
N CYS A 158 -24.11 -24.93 27.68
CA CYS A 158 -25.47 -24.48 27.35
C CYS A 158 -25.97 -25.19 26.08
N ASP A 159 -27.10 -25.89 26.18
CA ASP A 159 -27.68 -26.72 25.12
C ASP A 159 -28.84 -26.06 24.36
N ARG A 160 -29.20 -24.82 24.72
CA ARG A 160 -30.34 -24.08 24.16
C ARG A 160 -29.94 -22.69 23.65
N LEU A 161 -30.46 -22.35 22.46
CA LEU A 161 -30.51 -20.99 21.92
C LEU A 161 -31.96 -20.51 21.97
N GLU A 162 -32.17 -19.26 22.41
CA GLU A 162 -33.49 -18.58 22.48
C GLU A 162 -33.49 -17.26 21.71
#